data_AF-A0A2D8CAZ8-F1
#
_entry.id   AF-A0A2D8CAZ8-F1
#
_cell.length_a   1.000
_cell.length_b   1.000
_cell.length_c   1.000
_cell.angle_alpha   90.00
_cell.angle_beta   90.00
_cell.angle_gamma   90.00
#
_symmetry.space_group_name_H-M   'P 1'
#
loop_
_entity.id
_entity.type
_entity.pdbx_description
1 polymer ?
#
loop_
_entity_poly.entity_id
_entity_poly.type
_entity_poly.pdbx_seq_one_letter_code
_entity_poly.pdbx_strand_id
1 'polypeptide(L)'
;MAFLDNSGDIILDAVLTDTGRLRLAQGDGSFKISKFALGDDEINYELYNKNHASGSAYHDLQVLQTPILEAFTNNTSNLKTKLITISRTNILFMPVLKLNKNNHTSQVASSKTFNRDETGVNNSATAKTDSRFYVAVDQDTHDILTTFSDGTASGIESFETAGLTRPTGIIKGYGAGEETVNRDFIRIDQGLDTTEISPGVGLSSDLLETAYLVELDHRLGVIKPPTTNVPAPVNFIDDDSIASYYLSNSAYIGNTSAVTILPQRAQANDGSRKLSDLVNIAPQVFEGPRGNCLTLRLHASDELQSSTFLFTQLGFSATAASNSTLGLANTTQDPRLTGKTAFFIDSTVRVIGANTGFRIDIPVRYVKIA
;
A
#
# COMPACT_ATOMS: atom_id res chain seq x y z
N MET A 1 14.76 -21.41 -5.35
CA MET A 1 15.76 -22.28 -6.05
C MET A 1 17.11 -21.97 -5.44
N ALA A 2 17.78 -22.93 -4.79
CA ALA A 2 19.09 -22.73 -4.17
C ALA A 2 20.09 -23.80 -4.64
N PHE A 3 21.38 -23.44 -4.68
CA PHE A 3 22.46 -24.19 -5.32
C PHE A 3 23.60 -24.48 -4.36
N LEU A 4 24.08 -25.73 -4.40
CA LEU A 4 25.37 -26.16 -3.86
C LEU A 4 25.95 -27.21 -4.83
N ASP A 5 26.98 -26.82 -5.58
CA ASP A 5 27.73 -27.74 -6.44
C ASP A 5 28.57 -28.67 -5.58
N ASN A 6 28.45 -29.98 -5.79
CA ASN A 6 29.44 -30.94 -5.29
C ASN A 6 29.49 -32.29 -6.02
N SER A 7 28.65 -32.57 -7.02
CA SER A 7 28.69 -33.84 -7.75
C SER A 7 27.66 -33.86 -8.87
N GLY A 8 28.05 -33.52 -10.10
CA GLY A 8 27.56 -34.06 -11.39
C GLY A 8 26.07 -34.01 -11.78
N ASP A 9 25.13 -34.01 -10.83
CA ASP A 9 23.70 -34.14 -11.03
C ASP A 9 22.99 -32.98 -10.31
N ILE A 10 22.17 -32.26 -11.06
CA ILE A 10 21.34 -31.16 -10.56
C ILE A 10 19.93 -31.71 -10.33
N ILE A 11 19.48 -31.71 -9.08
CA ILE A 11 18.09 -32.04 -8.73
C ILE A 11 17.30 -30.75 -8.70
N LEU A 12 16.38 -30.58 -9.65
CA LEU A 12 15.44 -29.47 -9.70
C LEU A 12 14.08 -29.95 -9.21
N ASP A 13 13.62 -29.40 -8.08
CA ASP A 13 12.21 -29.50 -7.67
C ASP A 13 11.44 -28.31 -8.23
N ALA A 14 10.45 -28.58 -9.09
CA ALA A 14 9.67 -27.57 -9.76
C ALA A 14 8.21 -28.01 -9.85
N VAL A 15 7.31 -27.16 -9.36
CA VAL A 15 5.87 -27.36 -9.47
C VAL A 15 5.31 -26.37 -10.50
N LEU A 16 4.61 -26.88 -11.51
CA LEU A 16 3.97 -26.06 -12.53
C LEU A 16 2.65 -25.48 -12.01
N THR A 17 2.31 -24.26 -12.47
CA THR A 17 0.96 -23.70 -12.33
C THR A 17 -0.05 -24.55 -13.09
N ASP A 18 -1.35 -24.34 -12.87
CA ASP A 18 -2.40 -25.07 -13.58
C ASP A 18 -2.32 -24.89 -15.10
N THR A 19 -2.07 -23.66 -15.55
CA THR A 19 -1.82 -23.39 -16.98
C THR A 19 -0.55 -24.10 -17.48
N GLY A 20 0.50 -24.17 -16.66
CA GLY A 20 1.72 -24.91 -16.97
C GLY A 20 1.47 -26.41 -17.11
N ARG A 21 0.71 -27.00 -16.17
CA ARG A 21 0.30 -28.42 -16.21
C ARG A 21 -0.57 -28.71 -17.44
N LEU A 22 -1.52 -27.84 -17.77
CA LEU A 22 -2.35 -27.97 -18.96
C LEU A 22 -1.51 -28.03 -20.23
N ARG A 23 -0.55 -27.11 -20.39
CA ARG A 23 0.35 -27.07 -21.56
C ARG A 23 1.29 -28.26 -21.62
N LEU A 24 1.79 -28.74 -20.48
CA LEU A 24 2.61 -29.95 -20.44
C LEU A 24 1.78 -31.20 -20.81
N ALA A 25 0.54 -31.29 -20.31
CA ALA A 25 -0.37 -32.41 -20.54
C ALA A 25 -0.84 -32.52 -22.00
N GLN A 26 -0.77 -31.45 -22.80
CA GLN A 26 -1.10 -31.48 -24.22
C GLN A 26 -0.16 -32.38 -25.05
N GLY A 27 1.07 -32.63 -24.58
CA GLY A 27 1.98 -33.62 -25.17
C GLY A 27 2.42 -33.34 -26.62
N ASP A 28 2.15 -32.14 -27.14
CA ASP A 28 2.40 -31.72 -28.52
C ASP A 28 3.79 -31.07 -28.73
N GLY A 29 4.61 -31.01 -27.67
CA GLY A 29 5.93 -30.37 -27.68
C GLY A 29 5.89 -28.84 -27.69
N SER A 30 4.72 -28.22 -27.53
CA SER A 30 4.57 -26.76 -27.46
C SER A 30 5.07 -26.15 -26.14
N PHE A 31 5.14 -26.95 -25.07
CA PHE A 31 5.61 -26.50 -23.77
C PHE A 31 7.11 -26.19 -23.80
N LYS A 32 7.46 -24.90 -23.67
CA LYS A 32 8.84 -24.40 -23.58
C LYS A 32 8.94 -23.35 -22.49
N ILE A 33 9.92 -23.51 -21.60
CA ILE A 33 10.30 -22.47 -20.64
C ILE A 33 11.12 -21.42 -21.42
N SER A 34 10.51 -20.26 -21.69
CA SER A 34 11.14 -19.17 -22.45
C SER A 34 11.77 -18.10 -21.57
N LYS A 35 11.32 -17.99 -20.32
CA LYS A 35 11.78 -17.02 -19.34
C LYS A 35 11.76 -17.66 -17.96
N PHE A 36 12.74 -17.31 -17.15
CA PHE A 36 12.79 -17.63 -15.73
C PHE A 36 13.31 -16.40 -14.97
N ALA A 37 13.00 -16.34 -13.68
CA ALA A 37 13.56 -15.35 -12.77
C ALA A 37 14.13 -16.11 -11.57
N LEU A 38 15.25 -15.62 -11.04
CA LEU A 38 15.85 -16.11 -9.81
C LEU A 38 15.44 -15.17 -8.67
N GLY A 39 15.53 -15.65 -7.43
CA GLY A 39 15.34 -14.82 -6.24
C GLY A 39 16.15 -15.39 -5.09
N ASP A 40 16.57 -14.53 -4.18
CA ASP A 40 17.42 -14.81 -3.01
C ASP A 40 16.76 -14.39 -1.69
N ASP A 41 15.46 -14.07 -1.69
CA ASP A 41 14.70 -13.62 -0.51
C ASP A 41 14.68 -14.63 0.65
N GLU A 42 14.96 -15.91 0.39
CA GLU A 42 15.08 -16.97 1.41
C GLU A 42 16.40 -16.89 2.20
N ILE A 43 17.39 -16.15 1.67
CA ILE A 43 18.72 -16.05 2.25
C ILE A 43 18.83 -14.81 3.11
N ASN A 44 19.02 -14.98 4.42
CA ASN A 44 19.34 -13.88 5.30
C ASN A 44 20.86 -13.58 5.27
N TYR A 45 21.26 -12.61 4.46
CA TYR A 45 22.65 -12.17 4.33
C TYR A 45 23.22 -11.51 5.60
N GLU A 46 22.40 -11.10 6.58
CA GLU A 46 22.87 -10.56 7.86
C GLU A 46 23.60 -11.63 8.71
N LEU A 47 23.35 -12.92 8.43
CA LEU A 47 24.04 -14.03 9.07
C LEU A 47 25.51 -14.17 8.63
N TYR A 48 25.95 -13.38 7.65
CA TYR A 48 27.34 -13.37 7.20
C TYR A 48 28.26 -12.68 8.21
N ASN A 49 29.06 -13.48 8.93
CA ASN A 49 29.94 -13.00 9.98
C ASN A 49 31.37 -12.79 9.49
N LYS A 50 31.71 -11.54 9.14
CA LYS A 50 33.07 -11.13 8.72
C LYS A 50 34.15 -11.28 9.80
N ASN A 51 33.75 -11.46 11.06
CA ASN A 51 34.63 -11.49 12.22
C ASN A 51 34.70 -12.89 12.86
N HIS A 52 34.33 -13.95 12.14
CA HIS A 52 34.33 -15.30 12.70
C HIS A 52 35.76 -15.72 13.09
N ALA A 53 35.97 -16.09 14.36
CA ALA A 53 37.30 -16.35 14.93
C ALA A 53 38.06 -17.49 14.22
N SER A 54 37.33 -18.42 13.60
CA SER A 54 37.90 -19.56 12.86
C SER A 54 38.35 -19.23 11.42
N GLY A 55 38.26 -17.96 10.99
CA GLY A 55 38.74 -17.50 9.69
C GLY A 55 37.68 -17.48 8.58
N SER A 56 38.09 -17.03 7.39
CA SER A 56 37.20 -16.70 6.26
C SER A 56 36.35 -17.86 5.74
N ALA A 57 36.79 -19.10 5.96
CA ALA A 57 36.04 -20.30 5.58
C ALA A 57 34.75 -20.51 6.40
N TYR A 58 34.54 -19.75 7.47
CA TYR A 58 33.39 -19.87 8.36
C TYR A 58 32.48 -18.63 8.35
N HIS A 59 32.79 -17.63 7.52
CA HIS A 59 32.03 -16.38 7.48
C HIS A 59 30.59 -16.59 6.98
N ASP A 60 30.39 -17.58 6.11
CA ASP A 60 29.13 -17.92 5.45
C ASP A 60 28.50 -19.23 5.97
N LEU A 61 29.07 -19.87 7.00
CA LEU A 61 28.61 -21.18 7.47
C LEU A 61 27.12 -21.20 7.82
N GLN A 62 26.62 -20.17 8.51
CA GLN A 62 25.21 -20.07 8.88
C GLN A 62 24.29 -19.86 7.67
N VAL A 63 24.79 -19.17 6.64
CA VAL A 63 24.07 -18.96 5.38
C VAL A 63 23.99 -20.27 4.59
N LEU A 64 25.08 -21.05 4.54
CA LEU A 64 25.11 -22.35 3.85
C LEU A 64 24.23 -23.41 4.54
N GLN A 65 23.93 -23.22 5.83
CA GLN A 65 23.07 -24.11 6.62
C GLN A 65 21.59 -23.72 6.58
N THR A 66 21.20 -22.62 5.91
CA THR A 66 19.78 -22.26 5.82
C THR A 66 19.03 -23.32 5.02
N PRO A 67 17.92 -23.87 5.53
CA PRO A 67 17.13 -24.85 4.81
C PRO A 67 16.56 -24.24 3.53
N ILE A 68 16.62 -25.00 2.44
CA ILE A 68 15.97 -24.64 1.17
C ILE A 68 14.50 -25.02 1.29
N LEU A 69 13.59 -24.09 1.00
CA LEU A 69 12.15 -24.32 1.07
C LEU A 69 11.62 -24.97 -0.22
N GLU A 70 10.47 -25.63 -0.11
CA GLU A 70 9.81 -26.32 -1.23
C GLU A 70 9.28 -25.34 -2.30
N ALA A 71 9.15 -25.82 -3.54
CA ALA A 71 8.62 -25.02 -4.63
C ALA A 71 7.08 -24.91 -4.53
N PHE A 72 6.57 -23.69 -4.37
CA PHE A 72 5.13 -23.42 -4.41
C PHE A 72 4.64 -23.06 -5.82
N THR A 73 3.42 -23.47 -6.14
CA THR A 73 2.75 -23.12 -7.43
C THR A 73 2.37 -21.65 -7.53
N ASN A 74 2.26 -20.95 -6.40
CA ASN A 74 1.85 -19.55 -6.38
C ASN A 74 3.07 -18.61 -6.38
N ASN A 75 3.37 -18.04 -7.55
CA ASN A 75 4.49 -17.11 -7.73
C ASN A 75 4.34 -15.79 -6.94
N THR A 76 3.10 -15.42 -6.61
CA THR A 76 2.70 -14.22 -5.88
C THR A 76 3.02 -14.36 -4.38
N SER A 77 3.19 -15.58 -3.86
CA SER A 77 3.49 -15.81 -2.44
C SER A 77 4.97 -16.05 -2.12
N ASN A 78 5.81 -16.34 -3.11
CA ASN A 78 7.15 -16.88 -2.86
C ASN A 78 8.28 -15.85 -2.92
N LEU A 79 8.24 -14.91 -3.88
CA LEU A 79 9.29 -13.89 -4.06
C LEU A 79 8.73 -12.47 -3.85
N LYS A 80 9.31 -11.72 -2.91
CA LYS A 80 9.12 -10.28 -2.71
C LYS A 80 9.96 -9.48 -3.69
N THR A 81 11.17 -9.93 -3.98
CA THR A 81 12.06 -9.33 -4.97
C THR A 81 12.52 -10.39 -5.97
N LYS A 82 12.66 -10.00 -7.23
CA LYS A 82 13.17 -10.86 -8.29
C LYS A 82 14.56 -10.34 -8.66
N LEU A 83 15.52 -11.25 -8.86
CA LEU A 83 16.82 -10.88 -9.42
C LEU A 83 16.59 -10.32 -10.82
N ILE A 84 16.93 -9.04 -10.99
CA ILE A 84 16.88 -8.35 -12.27
C ILE A 84 18.30 -8.14 -12.79
N THR A 85 18.47 -8.25 -14.11
CA THR A 85 19.73 -7.92 -14.76
C THR A 85 19.77 -6.43 -15.07
N ILE A 86 20.69 -5.71 -14.44
CA ILE A 86 20.99 -4.33 -14.78
C ILE A 86 22.38 -4.29 -15.44
N SER A 87 22.47 -3.70 -16.63
CA SER A 87 23.72 -3.63 -17.40
C SER A 87 24.78 -2.69 -16.79
N ARG A 88 24.37 -1.86 -15.82
CA ARG A 88 25.22 -0.87 -15.19
C ARG A 88 26.00 -1.45 -14.02
N THR A 89 27.30 -1.17 -14.01
CA THR A 89 28.24 -1.58 -12.96
C THR A 89 28.41 -0.54 -11.85
N ASN A 90 27.76 0.62 -11.97
CA ASN A 90 27.89 1.75 -11.04
C ASN A 90 26.67 1.94 -10.13
N ILE A 91 25.89 0.89 -9.90
CA ILE A 91 24.73 0.92 -9.02
C ILE A 91 25.12 0.26 -7.71
N LEU A 92 25.07 1.04 -6.62
CA LEU A 92 25.31 0.56 -5.26
C LEU A 92 24.01 0.35 -4.48
N PHE A 93 22.97 1.15 -4.78
CA PHE A 93 21.68 1.14 -4.09
C PHE A 93 20.53 0.88 -5.06
N MET A 94 19.59 0.04 -4.64
CA MET A 94 18.33 -0.19 -5.34
C MET A 94 17.22 0.70 -4.76
N PRO A 95 16.37 1.31 -5.60
CA PRO A 95 15.19 2.01 -5.11
C PRO A 95 14.20 1.06 -4.46
N VAL A 96 13.54 1.56 -3.43
CA VAL A 96 12.45 0.87 -2.74
C VAL A 96 11.17 1.69 -2.84
N LEU A 97 10.04 1.04 -2.60
CA LEU A 97 8.73 1.68 -2.51
C LEU A 97 8.33 1.82 -1.05
N LYS A 98 7.88 3.01 -0.64
CA LYS A 98 7.36 3.28 0.70
C LYS A 98 6.02 4.00 0.63
N LEU A 99 5.12 3.62 1.53
CA LEU A 99 3.88 4.36 1.74
C LEU A 99 4.20 5.74 2.33
N ASN A 100 3.65 6.80 1.74
CA ASN A 100 3.82 8.13 2.29
C ASN A 100 2.91 8.32 3.53
N LYS A 101 3.51 8.43 4.72
CA LYS A 101 2.77 8.59 5.99
C LYS A 101 2.95 9.98 6.61
N ASN A 102 3.44 10.96 5.85
CA ASN A 102 3.79 12.26 6.41
C ASN A 102 2.56 13.11 6.73
N ASN A 103 2.66 13.88 7.80
CA ASN A 103 1.66 14.84 8.27
C ASN A 103 1.93 16.19 7.63
N HIS A 104 0.98 16.76 6.90
CA HIS A 104 0.97 18.21 6.79
C HIS A 104 -0.45 18.73 6.59
N THR A 105 -0.84 19.66 7.47
CA THR A 105 -2.16 20.29 7.53
C THR A 105 -2.50 21.03 6.23
N SER A 106 -1.50 21.54 5.51
CA SER A 106 -1.65 22.17 4.19
C SER A 106 -1.35 21.25 2.99
N GLN A 107 -1.13 19.94 3.19
CA GLN A 107 -0.89 19.03 2.07
C GLN A 107 -2.18 18.38 1.58
N VAL A 108 -2.28 18.40 0.25
CA VAL A 108 -3.27 17.79 -0.63
C VAL A 108 -3.01 16.28 -0.79
N ALA A 109 -2.33 15.64 0.17
CA ALA A 109 -1.90 14.25 0.05
C ALA A 109 -1.79 13.54 1.41
N SER A 110 -2.91 13.21 2.04
CA SER A 110 -2.89 12.40 3.26
C SER A 110 -3.13 10.92 2.94
N SER A 111 -2.07 10.20 2.60
CA SER A 111 -2.06 8.73 2.49
C SER A 111 -1.68 8.04 3.80
N LYS A 112 -2.08 8.63 4.93
CA LYS A 112 -1.82 8.01 6.23
C LYS A 112 -2.67 6.77 6.39
N THR A 113 -2.12 5.75 7.06
CA THR A 113 -2.95 4.64 7.54
C THR A 113 -3.90 5.14 8.62
N PHE A 114 -4.85 4.30 9.01
CA PHE A 114 -5.88 4.69 9.96
C PHE A 114 -5.27 5.20 11.26
N ASN A 115 -5.56 6.46 11.59
CA ASN A 115 -5.28 7.03 12.89
C ASN A 115 -6.47 7.86 13.32
N ARG A 116 -6.93 7.60 14.53
CA ARG A 116 -7.89 8.40 15.27
C ARG A 116 -7.21 8.75 16.58
N ASP A 117 -6.95 10.04 16.80
CA ASP A 117 -6.44 10.50 18.07
C ASP A 117 -7.57 10.54 19.11
N GLU A 118 -7.24 10.33 20.39
CA GLU A 118 -8.20 10.49 21.48
C GLU A 118 -8.70 11.94 21.47
N THR A 119 -10.00 12.11 21.26
CA THR A 119 -10.61 13.42 21.08
C THR A 119 -11.43 13.75 22.31
N GLY A 120 -10.86 14.60 23.16
CA GLY A 120 -11.47 15.03 24.42
C GLY A 120 -12.43 16.19 24.23
N VAL A 121 -13.72 15.88 24.06
CA VAL A 121 -14.90 16.36 24.82
C VAL A 121 -15.98 15.28 24.59
N ASN A 122 -16.67 14.82 25.64
CA ASN A 122 -17.76 13.81 25.58
C ASN A 122 -17.41 12.37 25.17
N ASN A 123 -16.13 11.98 25.11
CA ASN A 123 -15.71 10.57 25.00
C ASN A 123 -16.24 9.82 23.76
N SER A 124 -16.53 10.50 22.65
CA SER A 124 -17.17 9.94 21.45
C SER A 124 -16.23 9.13 20.53
N ALA A 125 -14.94 9.09 20.85
CA ALA A 125 -13.91 8.39 20.10
C ALA A 125 -12.79 7.92 21.03
N THR A 126 -12.25 6.73 20.80
CA THR A 126 -11.06 6.21 21.50
C THR A 126 -9.86 6.29 20.58
N ALA A 127 -8.68 6.64 21.12
CA ALA A 127 -7.44 6.58 20.36
C ALA A 127 -7.27 5.21 19.70
N LYS A 128 -7.09 5.19 18.39
CA LYS A 128 -6.85 3.97 17.63
C LYS A 128 -5.93 4.26 16.47
N THR A 129 -4.80 3.58 16.48
CA THR A 129 -3.88 3.51 15.34
C THR A 129 -3.99 2.13 14.71
N ASP A 130 -3.98 2.09 13.38
CA ASP A 130 -3.93 0.86 12.61
C ASP A 130 -2.96 1.05 11.45
N SER A 131 -2.30 -0.04 11.04
CA SER A 131 -1.39 -0.02 9.90
C SER A 131 -2.11 -0.22 8.56
N ARG A 132 -3.44 -0.08 8.55
CA ARG A 132 -4.34 -0.39 7.43
C ARG A 132 -5.13 0.85 7.00
N PHE A 133 -5.55 0.87 5.75
CA PHE A 133 -6.51 1.87 5.25
C PHE A 133 -7.94 1.38 5.42
N TYR A 134 -8.86 2.29 5.73
CA TYR A 134 -10.28 1.96 5.90
C TYR A 134 -11.03 2.47 4.69
N VAL A 135 -11.61 1.58 3.89
CA VAL A 135 -12.43 1.92 2.74
C VAL A 135 -13.89 1.89 3.18
N ALA A 136 -14.50 3.07 3.31
CA ALA A 136 -15.92 3.20 3.63
C ALA A 136 -16.74 2.87 2.38
N VAL A 137 -17.59 1.85 2.45
CA VAL A 137 -18.32 1.34 1.28
C VAL A 137 -19.59 2.11 0.95
N ASP A 138 -20.07 2.96 1.85
CA ASP A 138 -21.22 3.83 1.64
C ASP A 138 -21.03 5.19 2.33
N GLN A 139 -21.93 6.11 2.02
CA GLN A 139 -21.92 7.46 2.58
C GLN A 139 -22.13 7.46 4.09
N ASP A 140 -23.11 6.72 4.59
CA ASP A 140 -23.43 6.66 6.02
C ASP A 140 -22.21 6.22 6.84
N THR A 141 -21.52 5.16 6.40
CA THR A 141 -20.30 4.67 7.05
C THR A 141 -19.18 5.69 6.99
N HIS A 142 -18.99 6.36 5.85
CA HIS A 142 -17.97 7.40 5.72
C HIS A 142 -18.24 8.57 6.65
N ASP A 143 -19.49 9.03 6.71
CA ASP A 143 -19.90 10.15 7.54
C ASP A 143 -19.75 9.79 9.02
N ILE A 144 -20.14 8.59 9.44
CA ILE A 144 -19.93 8.09 10.81
C ILE A 144 -18.45 8.01 11.17
N LEU A 145 -17.58 7.61 10.24
CA LEU A 145 -16.15 7.50 10.50
C LEU A 145 -15.45 8.86 10.54
N THR A 146 -15.90 9.84 9.76
CA THR A 146 -15.23 11.14 9.53
C THR A 146 -15.89 12.35 10.19
N THR A 147 -17.07 12.18 10.79
CA THR A 147 -17.78 13.20 11.58
C THR A 147 -18.25 12.61 12.90
N PHE A 148 -18.64 13.45 13.84
CA PHE A 148 -19.28 13.02 15.08
C PHE A 148 -20.60 13.80 15.25
N SER A 149 -21.56 13.22 15.96
CA SER A 149 -22.79 13.91 16.33
C SER A 149 -22.91 14.03 17.83
N ASP A 150 -23.37 15.18 18.31
CA ASP A 150 -23.58 15.47 19.74
C ASP A 150 -24.94 14.98 20.28
N GLY A 151 -25.79 14.39 19.42
CA GLY A 151 -27.11 13.88 19.77
C GLY A 151 -28.24 14.92 19.67
N THR A 152 -27.95 16.13 19.22
CA THR A 152 -28.94 17.18 18.97
C THR A 152 -29.37 17.16 17.49
N ALA A 153 -30.66 17.38 17.19
CA ALA A 153 -31.26 17.22 15.85
C ALA A 153 -30.69 18.13 14.72
N SER A 154 -29.73 19.01 15.02
CA SER A 154 -29.00 19.86 14.06
C SER A 154 -27.47 19.71 14.12
N GLY A 155 -26.91 18.77 14.89
CA GLY A 155 -25.48 18.74 15.25
C GLY A 155 -24.65 17.63 14.60
N ILE A 156 -24.52 17.62 13.27
CA ILE A 156 -23.39 16.93 12.62
C ILE A 156 -22.26 17.94 12.56
N GLU A 157 -21.29 17.85 13.46
CA GLU A 157 -20.13 18.73 13.45
C GLU A 157 -18.93 18.03 12.82
N SER A 158 -18.21 18.77 11.98
CA SER A 158 -16.91 18.31 11.52
C SER A 158 -15.94 18.36 12.71
N PHE A 159 -15.04 17.37 12.85
CA PHE A 159 -14.02 17.38 13.92
C PHE A 159 -13.26 18.72 13.96
N GLU A 160 -13.02 19.34 12.80
CA GLU A 160 -12.32 20.62 12.68
C GLU A 160 -13.08 21.80 13.29
N THR A 161 -14.42 21.86 13.14
CA THR A 161 -15.28 22.90 13.76
C THR A 161 -15.26 22.82 15.28
N ALA A 162 -15.11 21.62 15.84
CA ALA A 162 -15.06 21.37 17.28
C ALA A 162 -13.66 21.40 17.88
N GLY A 163 -12.64 21.82 17.11
CA GLY A 163 -11.24 21.85 17.56
C GLY A 163 -10.63 20.47 17.80
N LEU A 164 -11.21 19.43 17.19
CA LEU A 164 -10.82 18.03 17.30
C LEU A 164 -10.03 17.58 16.07
N THR A 165 -9.09 16.63 16.26
CA THR A 165 -8.32 16.07 15.15
C THR A 165 -9.18 15.11 14.32
N ARG A 166 -9.32 15.37 13.02
CA ARG A 166 -10.00 14.45 12.08
C ARG A 166 -9.24 13.11 11.99
N PRO A 167 -9.94 11.96 11.96
CA PRO A 167 -9.29 10.69 11.71
C PRO A 167 -8.71 10.65 10.28
N THR A 168 -7.52 10.07 10.14
CA THR A 168 -6.82 9.90 8.87
C THR A 168 -6.93 8.47 8.36
N GLY A 169 -6.67 8.24 7.07
CA GLY A 169 -6.62 6.89 6.49
C GLY A 169 -7.97 6.23 6.21
N ILE A 170 -9.00 7.06 6.10
CA ILE A 170 -10.32 6.66 5.61
C ILE A 170 -10.42 7.08 4.15
N ILE A 171 -10.80 6.14 3.28
CA ILE A 171 -10.96 6.32 1.84
C ILE A 171 -12.45 6.23 1.52
N LYS A 172 -12.96 7.20 0.75
CA LYS A 172 -14.30 7.13 0.14
C LYS A 172 -14.36 6.04 -0.93
N GLY A 173 -15.03 4.93 -0.61
CA GLY A 173 -15.17 3.77 -1.48
C GLY A 173 -16.38 3.76 -2.41
N TYR A 174 -17.30 4.74 -2.31
CA TYR A 174 -18.60 4.72 -3.02
C TYR A 174 -18.79 5.85 -4.05
N GLY A 175 -18.11 6.99 -3.87
CA GLY A 175 -18.30 8.20 -4.68
C GLY A 175 -17.05 8.62 -5.45
N ALA A 176 -17.05 9.79 -6.08
CA ALA A 176 -15.81 10.47 -6.44
C ALA A 176 -15.14 11.02 -5.16
N GLY A 177 -13.82 11.05 -5.09
CA GLY A 177 -13.12 11.79 -4.02
C GLY A 177 -13.47 13.28 -4.12
N GLU A 178 -13.53 13.99 -2.99
CA GLU A 178 -13.72 15.44 -3.04
C GLU A 178 -12.52 16.12 -3.71
N GLU A 179 -12.74 16.73 -4.89
CA GLU A 179 -11.69 17.38 -5.69
C GLU A 179 -10.92 18.46 -4.90
N THR A 180 -11.57 19.07 -3.90
CA THR A 180 -11.04 20.20 -3.13
C THR A 180 -10.07 19.78 -2.03
N VAL A 181 -10.15 18.54 -1.52
CA VAL A 181 -9.30 18.06 -0.43
C VAL A 181 -8.86 16.62 -0.72
N ASN A 182 -7.90 16.48 -1.63
CA ASN A 182 -7.25 15.22 -1.98
C ASN A 182 -6.72 14.52 -0.70
N ARG A 183 -7.55 13.69 -0.06
CA ARG A 183 -7.21 12.92 1.15
C ARG A 183 -7.69 11.47 1.06
N ASP A 184 -8.53 11.14 0.08
CA ASP A 184 -9.08 9.80 -0.14
C ASP A 184 -8.22 8.97 -1.10
N PHE A 185 -6.90 8.99 -0.94
CA PHE A 185 -6.01 8.21 -1.81
C PHE A 185 -4.80 7.66 -1.07
N ILE A 186 -4.27 6.58 -1.63
CA ILE A 186 -3.07 5.91 -1.20
C ILE A 186 -1.94 6.43 -2.08
N ARG A 187 -0.87 6.91 -1.44
CA ARG A 187 0.32 7.40 -2.12
C ARG A 187 1.52 6.55 -1.73
N ILE A 188 2.23 6.09 -2.74
CA ILE A 188 3.43 5.30 -2.63
C ILE A 188 4.52 6.07 -3.34
N ASP A 189 5.60 6.34 -2.64
CA ASP A 189 6.74 7.03 -3.19
C ASP A 189 7.84 6.02 -3.51
N GLN A 190 8.59 6.30 -4.56
CA GLN A 190 9.83 5.60 -4.90
C GLN A 190 11.05 6.43 -4.48
N GLY A 191 12.07 5.80 -3.93
CA GLY A 191 13.34 6.46 -3.63
C GLY A 191 14.42 5.52 -3.11
N LEU A 192 15.63 6.07 -2.93
CA LEU A 192 16.72 5.37 -2.22
C LEU A 192 16.63 5.65 -0.72
N ASP A 193 16.73 4.59 0.08
CA ASP A 193 16.77 4.69 1.54
C ASP A 193 18.23 4.82 2.01
N THR A 194 18.87 5.94 1.69
CA THR A 194 20.26 6.20 2.06
C THR A 194 20.46 7.68 2.40
N THR A 195 21.35 7.96 3.34
CA THR A 195 21.82 9.30 3.67
C THR A 195 23.10 9.69 2.92
N GLU A 196 23.71 8.74 2.19
CA GLU A 196 24.98 8.95 1.48
C GLU A 196 24.83 9.82 0.23
N ILE A 197 23.64 9.82 -0.38
CA ILE A 197 23.35 10.57 -1.61
C ILE A 197 22.27 11.59 -1.30
N SER A 198 22.50 12.84 -1.70
CA SER A 198 21.54 13.93 -1.48
C SER A 198 20.20 13.65 -2.19
N PRO A 199 19.05 13.96 -1.54
CA PRO A 199 17.74 13.81 -2.14
C PRO A 199 17.46 14.79 -3.28
N GLY A 200 18.32 15.81 -3.46
CA GLY A 200 18.25 16.73 -4.60
C GLY A 200 18.76 16.13 -5.91
N VAL A 201 19.44 14.98 -5.86
CA VAL A 201 19.84 14.23 -7.05
C VAL A 201 18.66 13.36 -7.48
N GLY A 202 18.23 13.48 -8.73
CA GLY A 202 17.15 12.65 -9.27
C GLY A 202 17.58 11.20 -9.43
N LEU A 203 16.63 10.27 -9.34
CA LEU A 203 16.88 8.88 -9.74
C LEU A 203 17.22 8.80 -11.23
N SER A 204 18.10 7.86 -11.58
CA SER A 204 18.42 7.57 -12.97
C SER A 204 17.23 6.91 -13.67
N SER A 205 17.06 7.16 -14.96
CA SER A 205 15.93 6.65 -15.78
C SER A 205 15.75 5.14 -15.72
N ASP A 206 16.84 4.38 -15.61
CA ASP A 206 16.78 2.91 -15.58
C ASP A 206 16.22 2.39 -14.26
N LEU A 207 16.40 3.18 -13.20
CA LEU A 207 15.93 2.87 -11.85
C LEU A 207 14.59 3.56 -11.54
N LEU A 208 14.12 4.45 -12.40
CA LEU A 208 12.87 5.19 -12.20
C LEU A 208 11.68 4.31 -12.58
N GLU A 209 10.69 4.22 -11.70
CA GLU A 209 9.42 3.58 -12.05
C GLU A 209 8.59 4.50 -12.94
N THR A 210 8.26 4.01 -14.13
CA THR A 210 7.36 4.69 -15.09
C THR A 210 6.00 4.00 -15.19
N ALA A 211 5.86 2.81 -14.61
CA ALA A 211 4.63 2.07 -14.52
C ALA A 211 4.62 1.21 -13.25
N TYR A 212 3.42 0.87 -12.79
CA TYR A 212 3.19 0.00 -11.64
C TYR A 212 2.16 -1.06 -12.00
N LEU A 213 2.40 -2.29 -11.53
CA LEU A 213 1.40 -3.35 -11.52
C LEU A 213 0.71 -3.36 -10.16
N VAL A 214 -0.62 -3.29 -10.16
CA VAL A 214 -1.44 -3.33 -8.94
C VAL A 214 -2.34 -4.55 -8.97
N GLU A 215 -2.42 -5.27 -7.86
CA GLU A 215 -3.23 -6.48 -7.73
C GLU A 215 -4.17 -6.36 -6.52
N LEU A 216 -5.44 -6.75 -6.70
CA LEU A 216 -6.42 -6.87 -5.62
C LEU A 216 -7.54 -7.85 -5.98
N ASP A 217 -8.32 -8.29 -4.98
CA ASP A 217 -9.53 -9.08 -5.20
C ASP A 217 -10.60 -8.27 -5.95
N HIS A 218 -10.93 -8.73 -7.17
CA HIS A 218 -11.87 -8.09 -8.07
C HIS A 218 -13.28 -7.97 -7.49
N ARG A 219 -13.66 -8.89 -6.60
CA ARG A 219 -15.01 -8.92 -6.00
C ARG A 219 -15.19 -7.85 -4.94
N LEU A 220 -14.10 -7.41 -4.31
CA LEU A 220 -14.12 -6.45 -3.21
C LEU A 220 -14.01 -5.01 -3.70
N GLY A 221 -13.30 -4.77 -4.80
CA GLY A 221 -13.16 -3.41 -5.31
C GLY A 221 -12.44 -3.28 -6.63
N VAL A 222 -12.32 -2.02 -7.06
CA VAL A 222 -11.64 -1.60 -8.28
C VAL A 222 -10.74 -0.39 -7.99
N ILE A 223 -9.70 -0.24 -8.81
CA ILE A 223 -8.78 0.89 -8.72
C ILE A 223 -9.36 2.08 -9.49
N LYS A 224 -9.36 3.25 -8.86
CA LYS A 224 -9.70 4.53 -9.48
C LYS A 224 -8.54 5.53 -9.28
N PRO A 225 -8.35 6.49 -10.19
CA PRO A 225 -7.42 7.58 -9.94
C PRO A 225 -7.97 8.49 -8.81
N PRO A 226 -7.13 9.31 -8.19
CA PRO A 226 -7.57 10.20 -7.11
C PRO A 226 -8.56 11.27 -7.58
N THR A 227 -8.43 11.76 -8.82
CA THR A 227 -9.17 12.95 -9.31
C THR A 227 -10.39 12.62 -10.16
N THR A 228 -10.50 11.42 -10.73
CA THR A 228 -11.62 11.05 -11.60
C THR A 228 -12.34 9.80 -11.11
N ASN A 229 -13.60 9.65 -11.48
CA ASN A 229 -14.39 8.49 -11.07
C ASN A 229 -14.37 7.33 -12.08
N VAL A 230 -13.50 7.40 -13.09
CA VAL A 230 -13.36 6.38 -14.13
C VAL A 230 -12.46 5.25 -13.59
N PRO A 231 -12.94 3.99 -13.53
CA PRO A 231 -12.12 2.87 -13.08
C PRO A 231 -10.95 2.61 -14.04
N ALA A 232 -9.83 2.17 -13.47
CA ALA A 232 -8.70 1.67 -14.23
C ALA A 232 -9.14 0.46 -15.07
N PRO A 233 -8.69 0.33 -16.33
CA PRO A 233 -8.93 -0.88 -17.10
C PRO A 233 -8.23 -2.06 -16.44
N VAL A 234 -8.96 -3.17 -16.28
CA VAL A 234 -8.41 -4.44 -15.78
C VAL A 234 -7.62 -5.09 -16.91
N ASN A 235 -6.38 -5.50 -16.66
CA ASN A 235 -5.55 -6.17 -17.66
C ASN A 235 -5.80 -7.68 -17.68
N PHE A 236 -5.92 -8.29 -16.51
CA PHE A 236 -6.10 -9.72 -16.35
C PHE A 236 -6.83 -9.97 -15.03
N ILE A 237 -7.67 -10.99 -15.01
CA ILE A 237 -8.27 -11.54 -13.78
C ILE A 237 -7.83 -12.99 -13.75
N ASP A 238 -7.14 -13.36 -12.67
CA ASP A 238 -6.70 -14.73 -12.47
C ASP A 238 -7.86 -15.62 -11.98
N ASP A 239 -7.63 -16.94 -11.94
CA ASP A 239 -8.64 -17.92 -11.54
C ASP A 239 -9.09 -17.79 -10.07
N ASP A 240 -8.24 -17.23 -9.21
CA ASP A 240 -8.54 -16.87 -7.83
C ASP A 240 -9.28 -15.52 -7.66
N SER A 241 -9.72 -14.93 -8.78
CA SER A 241 -10.40 -13.62 -8.84
C SER A 241 -9.53 -12.43 -8.42
N ILE A 242 -8.21 -12.57 -8.41
CA ILE A 242 -7.30 -11.43 -8.28
C ILE A 242 -7.19 -10.72 -9.62
N ALA A 243 -7.56 -9.43 -9.63
CA ALA A 243 -7.43 -8.55 -10.80
C ALA A 243 -6.07 -7.84 -10.79
N SER A 244 -5.39 -7.87 -11.93
CA SER A 244 -4.14 -7.15 -12.19
C SER A 244 -4.40 -5.91 -13.05
N TYR A 245 -3.81 -4.78 -12.64
CA TYR A 245 -3.92 -3.47 -13.27
C TYR A 245 -2.53 -2.92 -13.60
N TYR A 246 -2.30 -2.53 -14.85
CA TYR A 246 -1.07 -1.89 -15.31
C TYR A 246 -1.27 -0.38 -15.38
N LEU A 247 -0.76 0.33 -14.39
CA LEU A 247 -0.90 1.77 -14.24
C LEU A 247 0.36 2.45 -14.78
N SER A 248 0.25 3.13 -15.91
CA SER A 248 1.33 3.94 -16.53
C SER A 248 0.92 5.38 -16.83
N ASN A 249 -0.37 5.71 -16.65
CA ASN A 249 -0.91 7.02 -16.97
C ASN A 249 -0.53 8.05 -15.89
N SER A 250 -0.36 9.31 -16.29
CA SER A 250 -0.13 10.46 -15.40
C SER A 250 -1.28 10.73 -14.43
N ALA A 251 -2.45 10.13 -14.66
CA ALA A 251 -3.56 10.14 -13.70
C ALA A 251 -3.24 9.39 -12.40
N TYR A 252 -2.30 8.44 -12.44
CA TYR A 252 -1.84 7.66 -11.28
C TYR A 252 -0.42 8.02 -10.89
N ILE A 253 0.43 8.25 -11.90
CA ILE A 253 1.86 8.49 -11.70
C ILE A 253 2.16 9.98 -11.75
N GLY A 254 2.63 10.51 -10.63
CA GLY A 254 3.13 11.86 -10.53
C GLY A 254 4.65 11.87 -10.37
N ASN A 255 5.30 12.96 -10.79
CA ASN A 255 6.57 13.32 -10.19
C ASN A 255 6.29 13.79 -8.75
N THR A 256 7.18 13.55 -7.80
CA THR A 256 7.11 14.13 -6.45
C THR A 256 6.97 15.67 -6.46
N SER A 257 7.32 16.33 -7.57
CA SER A 257 7.11 17.77 -7.82
C SER A 257 5.78 18.12 -8.54
N ALA A 258 5.04 17.13 -9.07
CA ALA A 258 3.87 17.34 -9.93
C ALA A 258 2.52 17.38 -9.20
N VAL A 259 2.50 17.33 -7.87
CA VAL A 259 1.40 17.97 -7.14
C VAL A 259 1.61 19.47 -7.33
N THR A 260 1.07 19.97 -8.44
CA THR A 260 1.15 21.36 -8.87
C THR A 260 0.24 22.20 -7.98
N ILE A 261 0.61 22.32 -6.72
CA ILE A 261 0.51 23.59 -6.03
C ILE A 261 1.95 24.03 -5.91
N LEU A 262 2.36 24.94 -6.79
CA LEU A 262 3.63 25.63 -6.66
C LEU A 262 3.76 26.08 -5.19
N PRO A 263 4.87 25.77 -4.50
CA PRO A 263 5.14 26.37 -3.21
C PRO A 263 5.26 27.88 -3.42
N GLN A 264 4.18 28.63 -3.20
CA GLN A 264 4.37 30.00 -2.75
C GLN A 264 5.01 29.83 -1.38
N ARG A 265 6.34 30.05 -1.32
CA ARG A 265 7.11 30.08 -0.07
C ARG A 265 6.27 30.89 0.92
N ALA A 266 5.86 30.31 2.03
CA ALA A 266 5.30 31.11 3.11
C ALA A 266 6.40 32.09 3.50
N GLN A 267 6.25 33.37 3.12
CA GLN A 267 7.13 34.41 3.62
C GLN A 267 6.78 34.55 5.10
N ALA A 268 7.77 34.28 5.96
CA ALA A 268 7.68 34.83 7.30
C ALA A 268 7.49 36.36 7.18
N ASN A 269 6.80 36.98 8.14
CA ASN A 269 6.53 38.42 8.15
C ASN A 269 7.82 39.28 8.11
N ASP A 270 9.00 38.66 8.29
CA ASP A 270 10.33 39.25 8.22
C ASP A 270 11.01 39.10 6.84
N GLY A 271 10.35 38.50 5.84
CA GLY A 271 10.89 38.28 4.50
C GLY A 271 11.92 37.15 4.38
N SER A 272 12.24 36.46 5.48
CA SER A 272 13.14 35.30 5.47
C SER A 272 12.44 34.06 4.89
N ARG A 273 13.18 33.27 4.13
CA ARG A 273 12.72 32.01 3.52
C ARG A 273 13.33 30.86 4.31
N LYS A 274 12.57 30.20 5.19
CA LYS A 274 13.10 29.13 6.03
C LYS A 274 13.21 27.83 5.23
N LEU A 275 14.33 27.11 5.37
CA LEU A 275 14.54 25.80 4.75
C LEU A 275 13.56 24.74 5.29
N SER A 276 13.10 24.92 6.54
CA SER A 276 12.04 24.11 7.15
C SER A 276 10.72 24.15 6.38
N ASP A 277 10.44 25.24 5.65
CA ASP A 277 9.21 25.37 4.87
C ASP A 277 9.25 24.54 3.57
N LEU A 278 10.42 24.14 3.09
CA LEU A 278 10.56 23.23 1.93
C LEU A 278 10.33 21.77 2.31
N VAL A 279 10.69 21.38 3.53
CA VAL A 279 10.33 20.07 4.12
C VAL A 279 8.80 19.95 4.27
N ASN A 280 8.13 21.09 4.48
CA ASN A 280 6.69 21.20 4.68
C ASN A 280 5.83 21.09 3.40
N ILE A 281 6.42 21.27 2.20
CA ILE A 281 5.62 21.35 0.94
C ILE A 281 5.74 20.10 0.06
N ALA A 282 6.81 19.33 0.20
CA ALA A 282 6.93 18.00 -0.40
C ALA A 282 7.27 16.99 0.70
N PRO A 283 6.30 16.19 1.18
CA PRO A 283 6.52 15.25 2.29
C PRO A 283 7.63 14.27 1.90
N GLN A 284 8.79 14.38 2.52
CA GLN A 284 9.95 13.56 2.21
C GLN A 284 9.79 12.20 2.90
N VAL A 285 9.63 11.13 2.13
CA VAL A 285 9.59 9.76 2.66
C VAL A 285 10.96 9.09 2.63
N PHE A 286 11.84 9.61 1.77
CA PHE A 286 13.19 9.12 1.55
C PHE A 286 14.20 10.22 1.84
N GLU A 287 15.26 9.84 2.56
CA GLU A 287 16.42 10.68 2.82
C GLU A 287 17.33 10.81 1.58
N GLY A 288 17.24 9.86 0.64
CA GLY A 288 18.02 9.84 -0.60
C GLY A 288 17.26 10.30 -1.87
N PRO A 289 17.87 10.12 -3.06
CA PRO A 289 17.27 10.40 -4.36
C PRO A 289 15.86 9.86 -4.54
N ARG A 290 15.00 10.66 -5.16
CA ARG A 290 13.57 10.36 -5.31
C ARG A 290 13.19 10.04 -6.75
N GLY A 291 12.19 9.17 -6.87
CA GLY A 291 11.58 8.78 -8.12
C GLY A 291 10.19 9.37 -8.30
N ASN A 292 9.38 8.63 -9.05
CA ASN A 292 7.97 8.93 -9.23
C ASN A 292 7.16 8.47 -8.01
N CYS A 293 5.95 9.01 -7.89
CA CYS A 293 4.97 8.57 -6.92
C CYS A 293 3.77 7.96 -7.61
N LEU A 294 3.26 6.87 -7.06
CA LEU A 294 1.98 6.27 -7.43
C LEU A 294 0.91 6.78 -6.48
N THR A 295 -0.19 7.26 -7.06
CA THR A 295 -1.40 7.67 -6.34
C THR A 295 -2.59 6.89 -6.88
N LEU A 296 -3.34 6.26 -5.98
CA LEU A 296 -4.51 5.48 -6.35
C LEU A 296 -5.57 5.56 -5.27
N ARG A 297 -6.81 5.33 -5.66
CA ARG A 297 -7.96 5.23 -4.77
C ARG A 297 -8.64 3.88 -4.95
N LEU A 298 -9.14 3.35 -3.85
CA LEU A 298 -9.92 2.12 -3.85
C LEU A 298 -11.40 2.46 -3.85
N HIS A 299 -12.13 1.83 -4.75
CA HIS A 299 -13.58 1.90 -4.82
C HIS A 299 -14.15 0.53 -4.52
N ALA A 300 -15.05 0.46 -3.56
CA ALA A 300 -15.73 -0.78 -3.19
C ALA A 300 -16.64 -1.25 -4.33
N SER A 301 -16.80 -2.56 -4.48
CA SER A 301 -17.75 -3.13 -5.44
C SER A 301 -19.20 -2.80 -5.06
N ASP A 302 -20.08 -2.71 -6.06
CA ASP A 302 -21.50 -2.36 -5.85
C ASP A 302 -22.22 -3.34 -4.91
N GLU A 303 -21.76 -4.59 -4.87
CA GLU A 303 -22.24 -5.62 -3.93
C GLU A 303 -21.92 -5.25 -2.48
N LEU A 304 -20.71 -4.75 -2.19
CA LEU A 304 -20.36 -4.29 -0.84
C LEU A 304 -21.09 -2.99 -0.47
N GLN A 305 -21.42 -2.14 -1.44
CA GLN A 305 -22.16 -0.90 -1.18
C GLN A 305 -23.62 -1.20 -0.85
N SER A 306 -24.26 -2.11 -1.60
CA SER A 306 -25.69 -2.38 -1.49
C SER A 306 -26.05 -3.47 -0.47
N SER A 307 -25.17 -4.42 -0.18
CA SER A 307 -25.48 -5.61 0.62
C SER A 307 -24.46 -5.89 1.71
N THR A 308 -24.91 -6.54 2.80
CA THR A 308 -24.05 -7.07 3.85
C THR A 308 -23.65 -8.53 3.62
N PHE A 309 -24.15 -9.17 2.55
CA PHE A 309 -23.99 -10.60 2.29
C PHE A 309 -22.52 -11.04 2.26
N LEU A 310 -21.68 -10.39 1.46
CA LEU A 310 -20.26 -10.71 1.35
C LEU A 310 -19.53 -10.51 2.69
N PHE A 311 -19.92 -9.51 3.48
CA PHE A 311 -19.36 -9.31 4.81
C PHE A 311 -19.71 -10.43 5.77
N THR A 312 -20.93 -10.96 5.71
CA THR A 312 -21.33 -12.10 6.57
C THR A 312 -20.67 -13.41 6.14
N GLN A 313 -20.34 -13.57 4.85
CA GLN A 313 -19.76 -14.80 4.32
C GLN A 313 -18.23 -14.84 4.43
N LEU A 314 -17.55 -13.71 4.18
CA LEU A 314 -16.08 -13.63 4.08
C LEU A 314 -15.45 -12.75 5.15
N GLY A 315 -16.24 -11.89 5.80
CA GLY A 315 -15.76 -10.88 6.72
C GLY A 315 -16.05 -11.21 8.18
N PHE A 316 -15.97 -10.15 8.98
CA PHE A 316 -16.27 -10.17 10.40
C PHE A 316 -17.30 -9.09 10.71
N SER A 317 -18.00 -9.26 11.82
CA SER A 317 -18.92 -8.27 12.35
C SER A 317 -18.55 -7.95 13.80
N ALA A 318 -18.65 -6.68 14.17
CA ALA A 318 -18.54 -6.23 15.55
C ALA A 318 -19.61 -5.17 15.82
N THR A 319 -19.91 -4.93 17.10
CA THR A 319 -20.74 -3.78 17.47
C THR A 319 -20.10 -2.50 16.95
N ALA A 320 -20.84 -1.65 16.23
CA ALA A 320 -20.28 -0.45 15.60
C ALA A 320 -19.66 0.51 16.62
N ALA A 321 -20.26 0.57 17.81
CA ALA A 321 -19.80 1.36 18.94
C ALA A 321 -18.66 0.70 19.75
N SER A 322 -17.92 -0.23 19.16
CA SER A 322 -16.79 -0.91 19.79
C SER A 322 -15.49 -0.10 19.65
N ASN A 323 -14.92 0.25 20.80
CA ASN A 323 -13.67 1.00 20.90
C ASN A 323 -12.49 0.24 20.26
N SER A 324 -12.49 -1.10 20.27
CA SER A 324 -11.37 -1.91 19.77
C SER A 324 -11.32 -2.01 18.24
N THR A 325 -12.48 -1.91 17.58
CA THR A 325 -12.62 -2.31 16.18
C THR A 325 -12.56 -1.11 15.23
N LEU A 326 -13.30 -0.03 15.53
CA LEU A 326 -13.34 1.20 14.71
C LEU A 326 -12.84 2.45 15.47
N GLY A 327 -12.46 2.31 16.75
CA GLY A 327 -12.09 3.45 17.59
C GLY A 327 -13.28 4.36 17.89
N LEU A 328 -14.50 3.87 17.67
CA LEU A 328 -15.75 4.58 17.94
C LEU A 328 -16.21 4.22 19.34
N ALA A 329 -16.54 5.22 20.15
CA ALA A 329 -17.01 4.98 21.50
C ALA A 329 -18.53 4.92 21.53
N ASN A 330 -19.07 3.97 22.30
CA ASN A 330 -20.49 3.91 22.64
C ASN A 330 -20.83 5.04 23.62
N THR A 331 -20.98 6.24 23.11
CA THR A 331 -21.62 7.31 23.84
C THR A 331 -23.10 7.29 23.46
N THR A 332 -23.98 7.45 24.45
CA THR A 332 -25.43 7.58 24.27
C THR A 332 -25.84 8.78 23.38
N GLN A 333 -24.86 9.48 22.80
CA GLN A 333 -24.99 10.74 22.08
C GLN A 333 -24.87 10.60 20.55
N ASP A 334 -24.31 9.51 19.99
CA ASP A 334 -24.37 9.30 18.53
C ASP A 334 -25.52 8.34 18.15
N PRO A 335 -26.69 8.85 17.72
CA PRO A 335 -27.82 8.02 17.31
C PRO A 335 -27.49 7.16 16.07
N ARG A 336 -26.43 7.48 15.31
CA ARG A 336 -26.03 6.72 14.12
C ARG A 336 -25.25 5.44 14.47
N LEU A 337 -24.80 5.28 15.71
CA LEU A 337 -24.06 4.10 16.18
C LEU A 337 -24.88 3.17 17.08
N THR A 338 -25.96 3.68 17.66
CA THR A 338 -26.76 2.94 18.64
C THR A 338 -27.48 1.77 17.96
N GLY A 339 -27.17 0.53 18.38
CA GLY A 339 -27.77 -0.70 17.83
C GLY A 339 -27.25 -1.12 16.45
N LYS A 340 -26.24 -0.43 15.91
CA LYS A 340 -25.65 -0.72 14.60
C LYS A 340 -24.51 -1.73 14.68
N THR A 341 -24.35 -2.50 13.61
CA THR A 341 -23.27 -3.48 13.46
C THR A 341 -22.27 -2.98 12.42
N ALA A 342 -20.99 -2.99 12.79
CA ALA A 342 -19.89 -2.75 11.87
C ALA A 342 -19.46 -4.08 11.24
N PHE A 343 -19.63 -4.17 9.94
CA PHE A 343 -19.18 -5.25 9.08
C PHE A 343 -17.86 -4.85 8.42
N PHE A 344 -16.88 -5.75 8.41
CA PHE A 344 -15.59 -5.46 7.78
C PHE A 344 -14.93 -6.68 7.15
N ILE A 345 -14.26 -6.44 6.02
CA ILE A 345 -13.43 -7.42 5.31
C ILE A 345 -12.01 -6.87 5.25
N ASP A 346 -11.05 -7.65 5.75
CA ASP A 346 -9.63 -7.35 5.61
C ASP A 346 -9.11 -7.92 4.29
N SER A 347 -8.40 -7.11 3.53
CA SER A 347 -7.79 -7.48 2.25
C SER A 347 -6.43 -6.79 2.10
N THR A 348 -5.70 -7.14 1.06
CA THR A 348 -4.42 -6.52 0.72
C THR A 348 -4.44 -6.06 -0.73
N VAL A 349 -3.94 -4.85 -0.95
CA VAL A 349 -3.68 -4.31 -2.28
C VAL A 349 -2.18 -4.37 -2.48
N ARG A 350 -1.75 -5.07 -3.51
CA ARG A 350 -0.33 -5.21 -3.82
C ARG A 350 0.06 -4.25 -4.91
N VAL A 351 1.21 -3.62 -4.75
CA VAL A 351 1.80 -2.73 -5.75
C VAL A 351 3.21 -3.19 -6.06
N ILE A 352 3.54 -3.31 -7.34
CA ILE A 352 4.82 -3.77 -7.85
C ILE A 352 5.35 -2.73 -8.84
N GLY A 353 6.60 -2.31 -8.69
CA GLY A 353 7.29 -1.46 -9.67
C GLY A 353 7.56 -2.24 -10.96
N ALA A 354 7.23 -1.68 -12.12
CA ALA A 354 7.43 -2.37 -13.41
C ALA A 354 8.91 -2.54 -13.78
N ASN A 355 9.78 -1.61 -13.39
CA ASN A 355 11.19 -1.62 -13.72
C ASN A 355 12.04 -2.34 -12.67
N THR A 356 11.90 -1.97 -11.39
CA THR A 356 12.69 -2.56 -10.30
C THR A 356 12.12 -3.89 -9.81
N GLY A 357 10.83 -4.18 -10.07
CA GLY A 357 10.16 -5.36 -9.54
C GLY A 357 9.92 -5.30 -8.03
N PHE A 358 10.24 -4.19 -7.35
CA PHE A 358 10.03 -4.06 -5.91
C PHE A 358 8.54 -4.06 -5.59
N ARG A 359 8.17 -4.83 -4.56
CA ARG A 359 6.78 -5.05 -4.15
C ARG A 359 6.52 -4.44 -2.77
N ILE A 360 5.34 -3.85 -2.63
CA ILE A 360 4.76 -3.47 -1.34
C ILE A 360 3.32 -3.99 -1.24
N ASP A 361 2.98 -4.60 -0.11
CA ASP A 361 1.61 -5.00 0.21
C ASP A 361 0.99 -3.97 1.15
N ILE A 362 -0.17 -3.44 0.76
CA ILE A 362 -0.88 -2.40 1.49
C ILE A 362 -2.15 -3.03 2.07
N PRO A 363 -2.23 -3.18 3.40
CA PRO A 363 -3.41 -3.77 4.00
C PRO A 363 -4.55 -2.76 4.03
N VAL A 364 -5.73 -3.22 3.65
CA VAL A 364 -6.95 -2.41 3.54
C VAL A 364 -8.10 -3.14 4.19
N ARG A 365 -9.05 -2.37 4.71
CA ARG A 365 -10.25 -2.86 5.36
C ARG A 365 -11.45 -2.20 4.73
N TYR A 366 -12.30 -2.97 4.07
CA TYR A 366 -13.61 -2.50 3.65
C TYR A 366 -14.53 -2.50 4.86
N VAL A 367 -15.26 -1.41 5.10
CA VAL A 367 -16.15 -1.25 6.27
C VAL A 367 -17.53 -0.80 5.83
N LYS A 368 -18.56 -1.43 6.39
CA LYS A 368 -19.96 -1.04 6.32
C LYS A 368 -20.58 -1.00 7.71
N ILE A 369 -21.31 0.06 8.05
CA ILE A 369 -22.06 0.17 9.31
C ILE A 369 -23.55 0.09 8.96
N ALA A 370 -24.24 -0.95 9.42
CA ALA A 370 -25.64 -1.23 9.06
C ALA A 370 -26.52 -1.56 10.27
#